data_AF-A0A8T1TNA6-F1
#
_entry.id   AF-A0A8T1TNA6-F1
#
_cell.length_a   1.000
_cell.length_b   1.000
_cell.length_c   1.000
_cell.angle_alpha   90.00
_cell.angle_beta   90.00
_cell.angle_gamma   90.00
#
_symmetry.space_group_name_H-M   'P 1'
#
loop_
_entity.id
_entity.type
_entity.pdbx_description
1 polymer ?
#
loop_
_entity_poly.entity_id
_entity_poly.type
_entity_poly.pdbx_seq_one_letter_code
_entity_poly.pdbx_strand_id
1 'polypeptide(L)'
;MDNAAYYGHIEVVKWLHDNRREGCTVDAMNLAARNGHLDVVKWLHLNRTEGCTTAAMDCAADRGHLDVVQWLAENRSEGCTTIALDGAVINKHRAVADWLLRNRSEGGTAAIMAAIAARGDIEAVYWCHFVAQVTYDATAADAAVRNGHFAIA
;
A
#
# COMPACT_ATOMS: atom_id res chain seq x y z
N MET A 1 -10.54 -20.57 1.48
CA MET A 1 -10.14 -19.71 2.61
C MET A 1 -9.91 -18.28 2.15
N ASP A 2 -9.31 -18.09 0.97
CA ASP A 2 -8.98 -16.78 0.38
C ASP A 2 -10.17 -15.81 0.35
N ASN A 3 -11.36 -16.23 -0.11
CA ASN A 3 -12.56 -15.40 -0.08
C ASN A 3 -12.99 -15.00 1.34
N ALA A 4 -12.88 -15.90 2.32
CA ALA A 4 -13.20 -15.57 3.71
C ALA A 4 -12.21 -14.54 4.28
N ALA A 5 -10.94 -14.64 3.90
CA ALA A 5 -9.92 -13.67 4.27
C ALA A 5 -10.14 -12.32 3.58
N TYR A 6 -10.54 -12.30 2.30
CA TYR A 6 -10.91 -11.10 1.57
C TYR A 6 -12.02 -10.30 2.27
N TYR A 7 -13.05 -10.97 2.79
CA TYR A 7 -14.18 -10.30 3.49
C TYR A 7 -13.95 -10.14 5.01
N GLY A 8 -12.78 -10.50 5.55
CA GLY A 8 -12.48 -10.31 6.96
C GLY A 8 -13.22 -11.27 7.90
N HIS A 9 -13.71 -12.40 7.40
CA HIS A 9 -14.51 -13.35 8.18
C HIS A 9 -13.60 -14.30 8.96
N ILE A 10 -12.95 -13.79 10.01
CA ILE A 10 -11.97 -14.54 10.82
C ILE A 10 -12.51 -15.87 11.37
N GLU A 11 -13.77 -15.93 11.82
CA GLU A 11 -14.35 -17.17 12.35
C GLU A 11 -14.56 -18.22 11.24
N VAL A 12 -14.86 -17.79 10.02
CA VAL A 12 -14.94 -18.69 8.85
C VAL A 12 -13.53 -19.15 8.45
N VAL A 13 -12.53 -18.27 8.53
CA VAL A 13 -11.12 -18.64 8.27
C VAL A 13 -10.65 -19.73 9.25
N LYS A 14 -10.88 -19.54 10.55
CA LYS A 14 -10.58 -20.54 11.59
C LYS A 14 -11.32 -21.85 11.35
N TRP A 15 -12.63 -21.78 11.09
CA TRP A 15 -13.43 -22.97 10.82
C TRP A 15 -12.91 -23.73 9.59
N LEU A 16 -12.57 -23.03 8.52
CA LEU A 16 -12.00 -23.64 7.31
C LEU A 16 -10.63 -24.26 7.59
N HIS A 17 -9.81 -23.67 8.47
CA HIS A 17 -8.53 -24.26 8.86
C HIS A 17 -8.70 -25.57 9.63
N ASP A 18 -9.60 -25.59 10.61
CA ASP A 18 -9.78 -26.75 11.50
C ASP A 18 -10.54 -27.91 10.81
N ASN A 19 -11.43 -27.60 9.86
CA ASN A 19 -12.36 -28.57 9.29
C ASN A 19 -12.04 -28.97 7.85
N ARG A 20 -11.06 -28.34 7.21
CA ARG A 20 -10.73 -28.59 5.79
C ARG A 20 -9.22 -28.75 5.55
N ARG A 21 -8.86 -29.38 4.43
CA ARG A 21 -7.46 -29.74 4.10
C ARG A 21 -6.91 -29.04 2.87
N GLU A 22 -7.74 -28.34 2.09
CA GLU A 22 -7.34 -27.66 0.86
C GLU A 22 -6.37 -26.50 1.11
N GLY A 23 -6.38 -25.91 2.31
CA GLY A 23 -5.53 -24.79 2.67
C GLY A 23 -5.98 -23.46 2.06
N CYS A 24 -5.01 -22.55 1.89
CA CYS A 24 -5.21 -21.26 1.24
C CYS A 24 -4.09 -21.00 0.23
N THR A 25 -4.17 -19.88 -0.49
CA THR A 25 -3.06 -19.37 -1.28
C THR A 25 -2.46 -18.13 -0.61
N VAL A 26 -1.41 -17.56 -1.20
CA VAL A 26 -0.87 -16.24 -0.80
C VAL A 26 -1.92 -15.13 -0.87
N ASP A 27 -2.96 -15.32 -1.69
CA ASP A 27 -4.04 -14.34 -1.82
C ASP A 27 -4.84 -14.18 -0.54
N ALA A 28 -4.89 -15.19 0.34
CA ALA A 28 -5.58 -15.03 1.62
C ALA A 28 -4.98 -13.87 2.44
N MET A 29 -3.66 -13.81 2.57
CA MET A 29 -3.01 -12.73 3.33
C MET A 29 -2.95 -11.42 2.52
N ASN A 30 -2.67 -11.50 1.22
CA ASN A 30 -2.64 -10.30 0.36
C ASN A 30 -3.99 -9.57 0.34
N LEU A 31 -5.09 -10.32 0.20
CA LEU A 31 -6.44 -9.76 0.14
C LEU A 31 -6.93 -9.28 1.52
N ALA A 32 -6.61 -10.00 2.59
CA ALA A 32 -6.89 -9.54 3.95
C ALA A 32 -6.17 -8.22 4.24
N ALA A 33 -4.89 -8.11 3.86
CA ALA A 33 -4.11 -6.89 4.02
C ALA A 33 -4.66 -5.73 3.20
N ARG A 34 -5.00 -5.97 1.93
CA ARG A 34 -5.63 -4.99 1.04
C ARG A 34 -6.92 -4.40 1.62
N ASN A 35 -7.72 -5.19 2.33
CA ASN A 35 -8.99 -4.75 2.90
C ASN A 35 -8.90 -4.34 4.38
N GLY A 36 -7.69 -4.28 4.95
CA GLY A 36 -7.49 -3.77 6.31
C GLY A 36 -7.85 -4.77 7.42
N HIS A 37 -7.95 -6.06 7.10
CA HIS A 37 -8.33 -7.11 8.05
C HIS A 37 -7.12 -7.61 8.85
N LEU A 38 -6.59 -6.74 9.73
CA LEU A 38 -5.36 -7.01 10.49
C LEU A 38 -5.47 -8.26 11.37
N ASP A 39 -6.65 -8.56 11.93
CA ASP A 39 -6.92 -9.76 12.70
C ASP A 39 -6.74 -11.04 11.88
N VAL A 40 -7.25 -11.04 10.64
CA VAL A 40 -7.06 -12.12 9.68
C VAL A 40 -5.59 -12.24 9.25
N VAL A 41 -4.91 -11.12 8.98
CA VAL A 41 -3.48 -11.12 8.62
C VAL A 41 -2.63 -11.74 9.72
N LYS A 42 -2.82 -11.30 10.98
CA LYS A 42 -2.13 -11.86 12.16
C LYS A 42 -2.41 -13.34 12.32
N TRP A 43 -3.67 -13.74 12.17
CA TRP A 43 -4.05 -15.14 12.33
C TRP A 43 -3.44 -16.03 11.24
N LEU A 44 -3.50 -15.60 9.97
CA LEU A 44 -2.90 -16.31 8.85
C LEU A 44 -1.39 -16.44 9.04
N HIS A 45 -0.70 -15.38 9.49
CA HIS A 45 0.73 -15.43 9.75
C HIS A 45 1.13 -16.46 10.81
N LEU A 46 0.33 -16.61 11.88
CA LEU A 46 0.64 -17.52 12.98
C LEU A 46 0.28 -18.98 12.67
N ASN A 47 -0.70 -19.22 11.81
CA ASN A 47 -1.29 -20.56 11.62
C ASN A 47 -1.07 -21.15 10.22
N ARG A 48 -0.56 -20.37 9.27
CA ARG A 48 -0.35 -20.74 7.87
C ARG A 48 1.08 -20.44 7.43
N THR A 49 1.54 -21.18 6.42
CA THR A 49 2.92 -21.07 5.90
C THR A 49 2.97 -20.52 4.48
N GLU A 50 1.82 -20.31 3.84
CA GLU A 50 1.71 -19.74 2.50
C GLU A 50 2.30 -18.32 2.42
N GLY A 51 2.21 -17.55 3.51
CA GLY A 51 2.78 -16.20 3.59
C GLY A 51 2.03 -15.18 2.75
N CYS A 52 2.76 -14.16 2.28
CA CYS A 52 2.25 -13.11 1.41
C CYS A 52 3.27 -12.75 0.32
N THR A 53 2.91 -11.78 -0.52
CA THR A 53 3.84 -11.11 -1.44
C THR A 53 3.90 -9.62 -1.12
N THR A 54 4.73 -8.86 -1.84
CA THR A 54 4.76 -7.39 -1.73
C THR A 54 3.38 -6.76 -1.94
N ALA A 55 2.48 -7.45 -2.65
CA ALA A 55 1.10 -7.01 -2.86
C ALA A 55 0.34 -6.76 -1.55
N ALA A 56 0.64 -7.49 -0.46
CA ALA A 56 0.00 -7.26 0.83
C ALA A 56 0.26 -5.84 1.35
N MET A 57 1.52 -5.40 1.36
CA MET A 57 1.89 -4.07 1.84
C MET A 57 1.55 -2.98 0.82
N ASP A 58 1.77 -3.24 -0.47
CA ASP A 58 1.46 -2.30 -1.55
C ASP A 58 -0.03 -1.95 -1.56
N CYS A 59 -0.90 -2.95 -1.50
CA CYS A 59 -2.35 -2.73 -1.49
C CYS A 59 -2.86 -2.19 -0.15
N ALA A 60 -2.29 -2.60 0.98
CA ALA A 60 -2.64 -2.00 2.28
C ALA A 60 -2.30 -0.51 2.31
N ALA A 61 -1.16 -0.12 1.72
CA ALA A 61 -0.74 1.27 1.63
C ALA A 61 -1.62 2.09 0.67
N ASP A 62 -1.94 1.54 -0.51
CA ASP A 62 -2.88 2.12 -1.48
C ASP A 62 -4.25 2.40 -0.86
N ARG A 63 -4.68 1.57 0.10
CA ARG A 63 -5.98 1.66 0.78
C ARG A 63 -5.95 2.38 2.13
N GLY A 64 -4.77 2.82 2.55
CA GLY A 64 -4.61 3.63 3.77
C GLY A 64 -4.62 2.85 5.08
N HIS A 65 -4.40 1.54 5.05
CA HIS A 65 -4.40 0.67 6.23
C HIS A 65 -3.02 0.69 6.93
N LEU A 66 -2.73 1.80 7.61
CA LEU A 66 -1.43 2.03 8.29
C LEU A 66 -1.08 0.95 9.30
N ASP A 67 -2.04 0.49 10.07
CA ASP A 67 -1.88 -0.57 11.08
C ASP A 67 -1.43 -1.90 10.45
N VAL A 68 -2.00 -2.24 9.29
CA VAL A 68 -1.57 -3.39 8.49
C VAL A 68 -0.17 -3.20 7.93
N VAL A 69 0.14 -2.02 7.36
CA VAL A 69 1.47 -1.71 6.81
C VAL A 69 2.55 -1.83 7.88
N GLN A 70 2.33 -1.23 9.05
CA GLN A 70 3.25 -1.31 10.19
C GLN A 70 3.48 -2.74 10.62
N TRP A 71 2.39 -3.48 10.80
CA TRP A 71 2.47 -4.85 11.27
C TRP A 71 3.18 -5.76 10.26
N LEU A 72 2.88 -5.62 8.96
CA LEU A 72 3.57 -6.36 7.90
C LEU A 72 5.06 -6.01 7.87
N ALA A 73 5.44 -4.76 8.07
CA ALA A 73 6.86 -4.38 8.05
C ALA A 73 7.65 -4.91 9.25
N GLU A 74 7.01 -5.06 10.41
CA GLU A 74 7.65 -5.60 11.62
C GLU A 74 7.74 -7.12 11.60
N ASN A 75 6.79 -7.81 10.95
CA ASN A 75 6.63 -9.26 11.06
C ASN A 75 6.96 -10.02 9.77
N ARG A 76 7.09 -9.32 8.63
CA ARG A 76 7.30 -9.93 7.31
C ARG A 76 8.49 -9.30 6.58
N SER A 77 9.15 -10.09 5.75
CA SER A 77 10.40 -9.73 5.06
C SER A 77 10.18 -9.44 3.58
N GLU A 78 8.98 -9.73 3.07
CA GLU A 78 8.58 -9.53 1.67
C GLU A 78 8.65 -8.06 1.27
N GLY A 79 8.34 -7.15 2.21
CA GLY A 79 8.45 -5.71 2.01
C GLY A 79 7.36 -5.11 1.13
N CYS A 80 7.66 -3.95 0.55
CA CYS A 80 6.81 -3.25 -0.41
C CYS A 80 7.62 -2.85 -1.65
N THR A 81 6.92 -2.50 -2.71
CA THR A 81 7.49 -1.84 -3.88
C THR A 81 7.24 -0.33 -3.81
N THR A 82 7.66 0.41 -4.83
CA THR A 82 7.33 1.84 -4.96
C THR A 82 5.81 2.08 -5.05
N ILE A 83 5.03 1.06 -5.44
CA ILE A 83 3.56 1.13 -5.53
C ILE A 83 2.94 1.49 -4.19
N ALA A 84 3.53 1.06 -3.06
CA ALA A 84 3.01 1.40 -1.74
C ALA A 84 2.98 2.92 -1.50
N LEU A 85 4.09 3.61 -1.80
CA LEU A 85 4.16 5.05 -1.62
C LEU A 85 3.36 5.78 -2.70
N ASP A 86 3.45 5.33 -3.95
CA ASP A 86 2.69 5.88 -5.06
C ASP A 86 1.18 5.87 -4.74
N GLY A 87 0.64 4.72 -4.34
CA GLY A 87 -0.78 4.55 -3.97
C GLY A 87 -1.17 5.38 -2.74
N ALA A 88 -0.33 5.39 -1.70
CA ALA A 88 -0.60 6.18 -0.49
C ALA A 88 -0.69 7.69 -0.79
N VAL A 89 0.18 8.22 -1.63
CA VAL A 89 0.15 9.64 -2.02
C VAL A 89 -1.03 9.94 -2.93
N ILE A 90 -1.25 9.12 -3.96
CA ILE A 90 -2.34 9.27 -4.94
C ILE A 90 -3.71 9.25 -4.24
N ASN A 91 -3.91 8.38 -3.25
CA ASN A 91 -5.17 8.27 -2.51
C ASN A 91 -5.20 9.12 -1.22
N LYS A 92 -4.22 10.00 -1.04
CA LYS A 92 -4.15 10.98 0.07
C LYS A 92 -4.05 10.34 1.46
N HIS A 93 -3.46 9.15 1.56
CA HIS A 93 -3.16 8.46 2.81
C HIS A 93 -1.84 8.97 3.41
N ARG A 94 -1.85 10.22 3.87
CA ARG A 94 -0.65 10.91 4.38
C ARG A 94 0.08 10.15 5.48
N ALA A 95 -0.64 9.58 6.43
CA ALA A 95 -0.03 8.84 7.54
C ALA A 95 0.75 7.60 7.07
N VAL A 96 0.25 6.92 6.04
CA VAL A 96 0.95 5.80 5.39
C VAL A 96 2.17 6.31 4.64
N ALA A 97 2.03 7.37 3.85
CA ALA A 97 3.13 7.94 3.09
C ALA A 97 4.28 8.44 3.99
N ASP A 98 3.96 9.15 5.07
CA ASP A 98 4.91 9.59 6.09
C ASP A 98 5.62 8.39 6.75
N TRP A 99 4.88 7.32 7.05
CA TRP A 99 5.45 6.13 7.65
C TRP A 99 6.39 5.40 6.69
N LEU A 100 5.98 5.22 5.42
CA LEU A 100 6.79 4.58 4.40
C LEU A 100 8.10 5.34 4.18
N LEU A 101 8.07 6.67 4.03
CA LEU A 101 9.30 7.46 3.84
C LEU A 101 10.27 7.41 5.01
N ARG A 102 9.78 7.23 6.24
CA ARG A 102 10.64 7.16 7.43
C ARG A 102 11.26 5.78 7.64
N ASN A 103 10.58 4.73 7.20
CA ASN A 103 10.94 3.35 7.55
C ASN A 103 11.40 2.51 6.35
N ARG A 104 11.23 3.01 5.11
CA ARG A 104 11.47 2.28 3.87
C ARG A 104 12.41 3.07 2.94
N SER A 105 13.32 2.35 2.28
CA SER A 105 14.32 2.94 1.38
C SER A 105 13.89 2.97 -0.08
N GLU A 106 12.79 2.29 -0.42
CA GLU A 106 12.31 2.09 -1.78
C GLU A 106 11.84 3.41 -2.44
N GLY A 107 11.44 4.41 -1.64
CA GLY A 107 11.09 5.74 -2.12
C GLY A 107 9.87 5.76 -3.06
N GLY A 108 9.66 6.89 -3.73
CA GLY A 108 8.56 7.12 -4.66
C GLY A 108 9.07 7.31 -6.09
N THR A 109 8.24 6.99 -7.08
CA THR A 109 8.64 7.14 -8.48
C THR A 109 8.38 8.56 -9.01
N ALA A 110 9.06 8.94 -10.10
CA ALA A 110 8.72 10.16 -10.86
C ALA A 110 7.26 10.14 -11.36
N ALA A 111 6.64 8.96 -11.49
CA ALA A 111 5.24 8.83 -11.86
C ALA A 111 4.28 9.38 -10.79
N ILE A 112 4.67 9.37 -9.49
CA ILE A 112 3.89 10.07 -8.44
C ILE A 112 3.81 11.55 -8.77
N MET A 113 4.96 12.19 -9.07
CA MET A 113 5.03 13.64 -9.32
C MET A 113 4.14 14.04 -10.49
N ALA A 114 4.16 13.25 -11.58
CA ALA A 114 3.27 13.50 -12.71
C ALA A 114 1.79 13.32 -12.37
N ALA A 115 1.45 12.30 -11.58
CA ALA A 115 0.06 12.03 -11.19
C ALA A 115 -0.52 13.11 -10.25
N ILE A 116 0.23 13.57 -9.26
CA ILE A 116 -0.21 14.63 -8.34
C ILE A 116 -0.24 16.01 -9.02
N ALA A 117 0.71 16.27 -9.94
CA ALA A 117 0.73 17.50 -10.74
C ALA A 117 -0.46 17.57 -11.70
N ALA A 118 -0.81 16.46 -12.37
CA ALA A 118 -1.99 16.35 -13.22
C ALA A 118 -3.31 16.60 -12.48
N ARG A 119 -3.36 16.36 -11.16
CA ARG A 119 -4.55 16.54 -10.33
C ARG A 119 -4.64 17.92 -9.68
N GLY A 120 -3.61 18.75 -9.81
CA GLY A 120 -3.58 20.06 -9.19
C GLY A 120 -3.27 20.02 -7.68
N ASP A 121 -2.73 18.92 -7.15
CA ASP A 121 -2.48 18.77 -5.72
C ASP A 121 -1.15 19.42 -5.32
N ILE A 122 -1.18 20.76 -5.17
CA ILE A 122 -0.01 21.59 -4.85
C ILE A 122 0.67 21.09 -3.57
N GLU A 123 -0.08 20.80 -2.51
CA GLU A 123 0.49 20.36 -1.24
C GLU A 123 1.25 19.04 -1.38
N ALA A 124 0.69 18.08 -2.12
CA ALA A 124 1.36 16.82 -2.40
C ALA A 124 2.64 17.04 -3.24
N VAL A 125 2.62 17.93 -4.23
CA VAL A 125 3.81 18.25 -5.05
C VAL A 125 4.92 18.83 -4.18
N TYR A 126 4.60 19.84 -3.36
CA TYR A 126 5.58 20.44 -2.46
C TYR A 126 6.13 19.42 -1.48
N TRP A 127 5.26 18.61 -0.88
CA TRP A 127 5.69 17.60 0.08
C TRP A 127 6.57 16.53 -0.59
N CYS A 128 6.17 15.99 -1.74
CA CYS A 128 6.96 14.99 -2.44
C CYS A 128 8.32 15.53 -2.94
N HIS A 129 8.35 16.76 -3.46
CA HIS A 129 9.59 17.35 -3.96
C HIS A 129 10.56 17.73 -2.84
N PHE A 130 10.08 18.45 -1.82
CA PHE A 130 10.94 19.03 -0.79
C PHE A 130 11.20 18.08 0.40
N VAL A 131 10.25 17.20 0.74
CA VAL A 131 10.35 16.30 1.89
C VAL A 131 10.73 14.89 1.47
N ALA A 132 10.04 14.35 0.46
CA ALA A 132 10.29 12.99 -0.02
C ALA A 132 11.44 12.88 -1.04
N GLN A 133 12.03 14.01 -1.45
CA GLN A 133 13.08 14.12 -2.47
C GLN A 133 12.75 13.38 -3.78
N VAL A 134 11.46 13.23 -4.09
CA VAL A 134 11.04 12.65 -5.37
C VAL A 134 11.30 13.69 -6.45
N THR A 135 11.95 13.25 -7.54
CA THR A 135 12.36 14.13 -8.63
C THR A 135 11.15 14.70 -9.36
N TYR A 136 11.06 16.03 -9.39
CA TYR A 136 10.12 16.74 -10.27
C TYR A 136 10.78 16.91 -11.63
N ASP A 137 10.30 16.19 -12.63
CA ASP A 137 10.87 16.18 -13.98
C ASP A 137 9.93 16.83 -15.01
N ALA A 138 10.39 16.89 -16.27
CA ALA A 138 9.61 17.47 -17.37
C ALA A 138 8.26 16.77 -17.56
N THR A 139 8.14 15.49 -17.23
CA THR A 139 6.87 14.75 -17.36
C THR A 139 5.82 15.26 -16.37
N ALA A 140 6.25 15.65 -15.17
CA ALA A 140 5.38 16.24 -14.16
C ALA A 140 4.94 17.67 -14.53
N ALA A 141 5.86 18.48 -15.04
CA ALA A 141 5.55 19.81 -15.58
C ALA A 141 4.55 19.72 -16.75
N ASP A 142 4.81 18.84 -17.73
CA ASP A 142 3.92 18.63 -18.88
C ASP A 142 2.53 18.13 -18.46
N ALA A 143 2.45 17.32 -17.40
CA ALA A 143 1.18 16.84 -16.86
C ALA A 143 0.39 17.97 -16.17
N ALA A 144 1.04 18.86 -15.42
CA ALA A 144 0.43 20.04 -14.83
C ALA A 144 -0.12 20.98 -15.92
N VAL A 145 0.70 21.29 -16.95
CA VAL A 145 0.29 22.17 -18.06
C VAL A 145 -0.89 21.58 -18.82
N ARG A 146 -0.85 20.29 -19.18
CA ARG A 146 -1.95 19.63 -19.92
C ARG A 146 -3.29 19.66 -19.19
N ASN A 147 -3.28 19.71 -17.86
CA ASN A 147 -4.49 19.74 -17.04
C ASN A 147 -4.82 21.16 -16.53
N GLY A 148 -4.12 22.20 -16.99
CA GLY A 148 -4.41 23.59 -16.65
C GLY A 148 -3.94 24.03 -15.26
N HIS A 149 -3.02 23.29 -14.64
CA HIS A 149 -2.48 23.57 -13.30
C HIS A 149 -1.17 24.36 -13.36
N PHE A 150 -1.21 25.58 -13.90
CA PHE A 150 -0.02 26.42 -14.11
C PHE A 150 0.73 26.85 -12.84
N ALA A 151 0.10 26.76 -11.66
CA ALA A 151 0.77 27.04 -10.40
C ALA A 151 1.75 25.92 -9.98
N ILE A 152 1.64 24.74 -10.59
CA ILE A 152 2.47 23.56 -10.33
C ILE A 152 3.52 23.39 -11.43
N ALA A 153 3.17 23.70 -12.67
CA ALA A 153 4.03 23.60 -13.86
C ALA A 153 5.33 24.41 -13.72
#